data_AF-A0A1U7CPT8-F1
#
_entry.id   AF-A0A1U7CPT8-F1
#
_cell.length_a   1.000
_cell.length_b   1.000
_cell.length_c   1.000
_cell.angle_alpha   90.00
_cell.angle_beta   90.00
_cell.angle_gamma   90.00
#
_symmetry.space_group_name_H-M   'P 1'
#
loop_
_entity.id
_entity.type
_entity.pdbx_description
1 polymer ?
#
loop_
_entity_poly.entity_id
_entity_poly.type
_entity_poly.pdbx_seq_one_letter_code
_entity_poly.pdbx_strand_id
1 'polypeptide(L)'
;MNPNTLVQARWDRLRAAYKADLPALTVARAREFVAENPECGPAWKMLGSALVELAQHREGEEALRRAIALCPPDKLWIPLAEMGHMYKSRGDFRAAAAWYRKAIDAVPDEASAHIYLGGVLAKAGRLHEAEAAHRAATLCKEGCRDEAFLNLGLVLRALERHDEAADCFEAALRLDPKYQAAKKALRDVRRTLQLFRGERRRRLRKQPLAATYHDGVRAPDAAVA
;
A
#
# COMPACT_ATOMS: atom_id res chain seq x y z
N MET A 1 -38.80 7.83 -26.23
CA MET A 1 -37.73 7.80 -25.19
C MET A 1 -36.44 8.21 -25.88
N ASN A 2 -35.74 9.24 -25.39
CA ASN A 2 -34.56 9.78 -26.09
C ASN A 2 -33.41 8.74 -26.04
N PRO A 3 -32.80 8.33 -27.16
CA PRO A 3 -31.74 7.30 -27.17
C PRO A 3 -30.63 7.57 -26.14
N ASN A 4 -30.31 8.85 -25.95
CA ASN A 4 -29.28 9.30 -25.00
C ASN A 4 -29.66 9.01 -23.52
N THR A 5 -30.95 9.05 -23.19
CA THR A 5 -31.44 8.75 -21.83
C THR A 5 -31.39 7.26 -21.50
N LEU A 6 -31.55 6.38 -22.49
CA LEU A 6 -31.48 4.93 -22.29
C LEU A 6 -30.04 4.46 -22.06
N VAL A 7 -29.08 4.97 -22.84
CA VAL A 7 -27.65 4.69 -22.67
C VAL A 7 -27.19 5.15 -21.28
N GLN A 8 -27.54 6.38 -20.89
CA GLN A 8 -27.22 6.89 -19.55
C GLN A 8 -27.83 6.03 -18.43
N ALA A 9 -29.08 5.62 -18.55
CA ALA A 9 -29.72 4.75 -17.55
C ALA A 9 -29.05 3.37 -17.44
N ARG A 10 -28.62 2.78 -18.56
CA ARG A 10 -27.87 1.51 -18.58
C ARG A 10 -26.49 1.67 -17.95
N TRP A 11 -25.80 2.77 -18.25
CA TRP A 11 -24.52 3.12 -17.65
C TRP A 11 -24.63 3.27 -16.12
N ASP A 12 -25.65 3.97 -15.64
CA ASP A 12 -25.87 4.17 -14.21
C ASP A 12 -26.18 2.86 -13.48
N ARG A 13 -26.95 1.97 -14.10
CA ARG A 13 -27.22 0.62 -13.56
C ARG A 13 -25.96 -0.23 -13.51
N LEU A 14 -25.10 -0.18 -14.53
CA LEU A 14 -23.81 -0.87 -14.52
C LEU A 14 -22.93 -0.35 -13.38
N ARG A 15 -22.77 0.97 -13.24
CA ARG A 15 -22.02 1.58 -12.14
C ARG A 15 -22.58 1.24 -10.77
N ALA A 16 -23.91 1.21 -10.64
CA ALA A 16 -24.56 0.81 -9.39
C ALA A 16 -24.26 -0.65 -9.03
N ALA A 17 -24.31 -1.57 -9.99
CA ALA A 17 -23.99 -2.99 -9.77
C ALA A 17 -22.53 -3.17 -9.34
N TYR A 18 -21.60 -2.48 -10.01
CA TYR A 18 -20.18 -2.54 -9.68
C TYR A 18 -19.89 -1.94 -8.30
N LYS A 19 -20.46 -0.77 -7.99
CA LYS A 19 -20.30 -0.13 -6.67
C LYS A 19 -20.89 -0.98 -5.55
N ALA A 20 -21.93 -1.75 -5.83
CA ALA A 20 -22.57 -2.65 -4.89
C ALA A 20 -21.84 -4.00 -4.73
N ASP A 21 -20.68 -4.18 -5.38
CA ASP A 21 -19.87 -5.42 -5.30
C ASP A 21 -20.66 -6.67 -5.73
N LEU A 22 -21.43 -6.53 -6.81
CA LEU A 22 -22.23 -7.60 -7.41
C LEU A 22 -21.56 -8.09 -8.71
N PRO A 23 -20.52 -8.95 -8.65
CA PRO A 23 -19.69 -9.26 -9.82
C PRO A 23 -20.47 -9.94 -10.94
N ALA A 24 -21.33 -10.92 -10.64
CA ALA A 24 -22.14 -11.59 -11.66
C ALA A 24 -23.10 -10.63 -12.39
N LEU A 25 -23.74 -9.72 -11.64
CA LEU A 25 -24.62 -8.71 -12.21
C LEU A 25 -23.83 -7.66 -13.00
N THR A 26 -22.65 -7.29 -12.52
CA THR A 26 -21.74 -6.38 -13.21
C THR A 26 -21.32 -6.97 -14.55
N VAL A 27 -20.90 -8.24 -14.61
CA VAL A 27 -20.53 -8.91 -15.86
C VAL A 27 -21.69 -8.91 -16.86
N ALA A 28 -22.89 -9.29 -16.42
CA ALA A 28 -24.07 -9.31 -17.29
C ALA A 28 -24.35 -7.93 -17.91
N ARG A 29 -24.42 -6.89 -17.06
CA ARG A 29 -24.68 -5.51 -17.51
C ARG A 29 -23.54 -4.94 -18.34
N ALA A 30 -22.29 -5.25 -17.98
CA ALA A 30 -21.14 -4.73 -18.68
C ALA A 30 -21.01 -5.34 -20.08
N ARG A 31 -21.28 -6.65 -20.25
CA ARG A 31 -21.30 -7.31 -21.56
C ARG A 31 -22.32 -6.68 -22.51
N GLU A 32 -23.54 -6.45 -22.02
CA GLU A 32 -24.58 -5.74 -22.78
C GLU A 32 -24.11 -4.33 -23.16
N PHE A 33 -23.54 -3.60 -22.19
CA PHE A 33 -23.14 -2.21 -22.40
C PHE A 33 -21.98 -2.08 -23.40
N VAL A 34 -20.94 -2.92 -23.30
CA VAL A 34 -19.77 -2.86 -24.21
C VAL A 34 -20.08 -3.40 -25.60
N ALA A 35 -21.11 -4.25 -25.75
CA ALA A 35 -21.57 -4.69 -27.07
C ALA A 35 -22.20 -3.52 -27.86
N GLU A 36 -22.87 -2.61 -27.16
CA GLU A 36 -23.48 -1.41 -27.74
C GLU A 36 -22.51 -0.20 -27.78
N ASN A 37 -21.55 -0.14 -26.85
CA ASN A 37 -20.63 0.99 -26.65
C ASN A 37 -19.18 0.49 -26.50
N PRO A 38 -18.59 -0.09 -27.56
CA PRO A 38 -17.29 -0.75 -27.50
C PRO A 38 -16.12 0.20 -27.18
N GLU A 39 -16.28 1.51 -27.37
CA GLU A 39 -15.31 2.54 -27.07
C GLU A 39 -15.29 2.96 -25.58
N CYS A 40 -16.23 2.48 -24.77
CA CYS A 40 -16.29 2.83 -23.35
C CYS A 40 -15.24 2.07 -22.53
N GLY A 41 -14.01 2.61 -22.46
CA GLY A 41 -12.92 2.06 -21.65
C GLY A 41 -13.28 1.74 -20.18
N PRO A 42 -13.99 2.64 -19.46
CA PRO A 42 -14.45 2.35 -18.09
C PRO A 42 -15.37 1.12 -17.98
N ALA A 43 -16.25 0.87 -18.97
CA ALA A 43 -17.11 -0.32 -18.97
C ALA A 43 -16.29 -1.61 -19.13
N TRP A 44 -15.29 -1.61 -20.02
CA TRP A 44 -14.35 -2.72 -20.17
C TRP A 44 -13.54 -2.98 -18.90
N LYS A 45 -13.13 -1.92 -18.19
CA LYS A 45 -12.45 -2.04 -16.90
C LYS A 45 -13.33 -2.73 -15.86
N MET A 46 -14.60 -2.33 -15.76
CA MET A 46 -15.56 -2.91 -14.82
C MET A 46 -15.88 -4.36 -15.16
N LEU A 47 -16.04 -4.68 -16.46
CA LEU A 47 -16.18 -6.06 -16.93
C LEU A 47 -14.97 -6.90 -16.54
N GLY A 48 -13.76 -6.42 -16.84
CA GLY A 48 -12.51 -7.10 -16.53
C GLY A 48 -12.35 -7.38 -15.03
N SER A 49 -12.54 -6.36 -14.18
CA SER A 49 -12.50 -6.49 -12.72
C SER A 49 -13.48 -7.55 -12.20
N ALA A 50 -14.74 -7.47 -12.62
CA ALA A 50 -15.77 -8.40 -12.15
C ALA A 50 -15.54 -9.83 -12.64
N LEU A 51 -15.03 -10.02 -13.87
CA LEU A 51 -14.63 -11.34 -14.37
C LEU A 51 -13.47 -11.93 -13.56
N VAL A 52 -12.50 -11.10 -13.15
CA VAL A 52 -11.38 -11.53 -12.30
C VAL A 52 -11.85 -11.99 -10.93
N GLU A 53 -12.82 -11.29 -10.33
CA GLU A 53 -13.44 -11.70 -9.06
C GLU A 53 -14.18 -13.04 -9.16
N LEU A 54 -14.79 -13.32 -10.31
CA LEU A 54 -15.42 -14.62 -10.60
C LEU A 54 -14.43 -15.70 -11.05
N ALA A 55 -13.12 -15.45 -10.93
CA ALA A 55 -12.05 -16.32 -11.44
C ALA A 55 -12.11 -16.64 -12.94
N GLN A 56 -12.86 -15.85 -13.72
CA GLN A 56 -12.94 -15.90 -15.20
C GLN A 56 -11.76 -15.14 -15.81
N HIS A 57 -10.58 -15.63 -15.46
CA HIS A 57 -9.28 -15.00 -15.63
C HIS A 57 -8.90 -14.66 -17.07
N ARG A 58 -9.22 -15.52 -18.04
CA ARG A 58 -8.88 -15.30 -19.45
C ARG A 58 -9.69 -14.15 -20.04
N GLU A 59 -11.02 -14.21 -19.90
CA GLU A 59 -11.91 -13.16 -20.41
C GLU A 59 -11.69 -11.84 -19.65
N GLY A 60 -11.43 -11.91 -18.35
CA GLY A 60 -11.09 -10.75 -17.54
C GLY A 60 -9.83 -10.03 -18.05
N GLU A 61 -8.79 -10.78 -18.41
CA GLU A 61 -7.58 -10.22 -19.01
C GLU A 61 -7.85 -9.56 -20.37
N GLU A 62 -8.64 -10.21 -21.24
CA GLU A 62 -9.00 -9.66 -22.54
C GLU A 62 -9.79 -8.34 -22.40
N ALA A 63 -10.75 -8.28 -21.47
CA ALA A 63 -11.50 -7.06 -21.16
C ALA A 63 -10.60 -5.95 -20.59
N LEU A 64 -9.67 -6.27 -19.68
CA LEU A 64 -8.71 -5.29 -19.17
C LEU A 64 -7.75 -4.77 -20.25
N ARG A 65 -7.31 -5.62 -21.19
CA ARG A 65 -6.52 -5.16 -22.35
C ARG A 65 -7.30 -4.16 -23.23
N ARG A 66 -8.60 -4.37 -23.41
CA ARG A 66 -9.47 -3.39 -24.09
C ARG A 66 -9.58 -2.09 -23.29
N ALA A 67 -9.74 -2.18 -21.97
CA ALA A 67 -9.75 -1.01 -21.11
C ALA A 67 -8.46 -0.19 -21.21
N ILE A 68 -7.29 -0.85 -21.22
CA ILE A 68 -5.97 -0.21 -21.41
C ILE A 68 -5.90 0.52 -22.76
N ALA A 69 -6.32 -0.14 -23.85
CA ALA A 69 -6.25 0.43 -25.20
C ALA A 69 -7.14 1.67 -25.39
N LEU A 70 -8.21 1.80 -24.60
CA LEU A 70 -9.17 2.91 -24.66
C LEU A 70 -8.92 3.97 -23.58
N CYS A 71 -7.93 3.78 -22.71
CA CYS A 71 -7.71 4.65 -21.57
C CYS A 71 -6.87 5.87 -21.95
N PRO A 72 -7.30 7.10 -21.59
CA PRO A 72 -6.46 8.29 -21.69
C PRO A 72 -5.16 8.14 -20.87
N PRO A 73 -4.02 8.71 -21.35
CA PRO A 73 -2.73 8.56 -20.68
C PRO A 73 -2.71 8.98 -19.20
N ASP A 74 -3.42 10.05 -18.84
CA ASP A 74 -3.53 10.57 -17.46
C ASP A 74 -4.22 9.62 -16.48
N LYS A 75 -4.96 8.63 -17.00
CA LYS A 75 -5.70 7.64 -16.20
C LYS A 75 -5.24 6.21 -16.42
N LEU A 76 -4.21 6.03 -17.25
CA LEU A 76 -3.76 4.72 -17.70
C LEU A 76 -3.28 3.83 -16.54
N TRP A 77 -2.87 4.42 -15.41
CA TRP A 77 -2.52 3.69 -14.20
C TRP A 77 -3.67 2.81 -13.68
N ILE A 78 -4.94 3.21 -13.86
CA ILE A 78 -6.11 2.51 -13.31
C ILE A 78 -6.25 1.10 -13.91
N PRO A 79 -6.46 0.92 -15.24
CA PRO A 79 -6.59 -0.41 -15.80
C PRO A 79 -5.28 -1.23 -15.76
N LEU A 80 -4.12 -0.57 -15.72
CA LEU A 80 -2.83 -1.25 -15.49
C LEU A 80 -2.76 -1.83 -14.06
N ALA A 81 -3.23 -1.10 -13.06
CA ALA A 81 -3.33 -1.59 -11.68
C ALA A 81 -4.33 -2.75 -11.56
N GLU A 82 -5.44 -2.74 -12.31
CA GLU A 82 -6.37 -3.88 -12.33
C GLU A 82 -5.74 -5.15 -12.93
N MET A 83 -4.87 -5.03 -13.94
CA MET A 83 -4.06 -6.16 -14.40
C MET A 83 -3.17 -6.67 -13.27
N GLY A 84 -2.53 -5.77 -12.52
CA GLY A 84 -1.77 -6.12 -11.32
C GLY A 84 -2.62 -6.87 -10.28
N HIS A 85 -3.85 -6.41 -10.01
CA HIS A 85 -4.79 -7.06 -9.10
C HIS A 85 -5.15 -8.47 -9.54
N MET A 86 -5.36 -8.68 -10.84
CA MET A 86 -5.63 -9.99 -11.42
C MET A 86 -4.47 -10.97 -11.19
N TYR A 87 -3.23 -10.59 -11.46
CA TYR A 87 -2.09 -11.48 -11.20
C TYR A 87 -1.88 -11.71 -9.70
N LYS A 88 -2.13 -10.68 -8.87
CA LYS A 88 -2.09 -10.80 -7.41
C LYS A 88 -3.11 -11.84 -6.90
N SER A 89 -4.34 -11.86 -7.43
CA SER A 89 -5.36 -12.82 -7.01
C SER A 89 -5.03 -14.26 -7.39
N ARG A 90 -4.25 -14.45 -8.47
CA ARG A 90 -3.68 -15.75 -8.86
C ARG A 90 -2.43 -16.16 -8.05
N GLY A 91 -1.96 -15.31 -7.14
CA GLY A 91 -0.72 -15.53 -6.38
C GLY A 91 0.56 -15.25 -7.17
N ASP A 92 0.47 -14.78 -8.42
CA ASP A 92 1.65 -14.39 -9.21
C ASP A 92 2.09 -12.97 -8.85
N PHE A 93 2.79 -12.87 -7.72
CA PHE A 93 3.30 -11.60 -7.19
C PHE A 93 4.36 -10.97 -8.10
N ARG A 94 5.06 -11.77 -8.90
CA ARG A 94 6.07 -11.25 -9.85
C ARG A 94 5.38 -10.53 -11.01
N ALA A 95 4.39 -11.15 -11.64
CA ALA A 95 3.63 -10.52 -12.72
C ALA A 95 2.82 -9.32 -12.20
N ALA A 96 2.23 -9.42 -11.01
CA ALA A 96 1.52 -8.31 -10.38
C ALA A 96 2.45 -7.09 -10.18
N ALA A 97 3.64 -7.28 -9.62
CA ALA A 97 4.63 -6.22 -9.45
C ALA A 97 5.06 -5.59 -10.79
N ALA A 98 5.17 -6.39 -11.87
CA ALA A 98 5.48 -5.86 -13.19
C ALA A 98 4.37 -4.95 -13.73
N TRP A 99 3.11 -5.30 -13.53
CA TRP A 99 1.97 -4.45 -13.92
C TRP A 99 1.85 -3.19 -13.08
N TYR A 100 2.09 -3.25 -11.77
CA TYR A 100 2.12 -2.05 -10.95
C TYR A 100 3.26 -1.10 -11.32
N ARG A 101 4.44 -1.62 -11.71
CA ARG A 101 5.50 -0.78 -12.27
C ARG A 101 5.07 -0.08 -13.55
N LYS A 102 4.39 -0.77 -14.47
CA LYS A 102 3.81 -0.13 -15.66
C LYS A 102 2.80 0.97 -15.28
N ALA A 103 1.98 0.75 -14.25
CA ALA A 103 1.04 1.76 -13.76
C ALA A 103 1.76 3.00 -13.21
N ILE A 104 2.86 2.80 -12.48
CA ILE A 104 3.76 3.88 -12.01
C ILE A 104 4.41 4.60 -13.19
N ASP A 105 4.93 3.88 -14.19
CA ASP A 105 5.56 4.48 -15.36
C ASP A 105 4.56 5.34 -16.16
N ALA A 106 3.29 4.94 -16.18
CA ALA A 106 2.23 5.69 -16.84
C ALA A 106 1.87 6.98 -16.11
N VAL A 107 1.72 6.92 -14.77
CA VAL A 107 1.40 8.09 -13.93
C VAL A 107 2.25 8.05 -12.65
N PRO A 108 3.46 8.64 -12.67
CA PRO A 108 4.41 8.51 -11.56
C PRO A 108 3.99 9.17 -10.24
N ASP A 109 3.15 10.20 -10.31
CA ASP A 109 2.70 11.02 -9.17
C ASP A 109 1.40 10.51 -8.52
N GLU A 110 0.99 9.29 -8.85
CA GLU A 110 -0.17 8.60 -8.27
C GLU A 110 0.28 7.66 -7.14
N ALA A 111 -0.03 7.99 -5.89
CA ALA A 111 0.35 7.19 -4.73
C ALA A 111 -0.19 5.75 -4.78
N SER A 112 -1.40 5.56 -5.33
CA SER A 112 -2.08 4.25 -5.31
C SER A 112 -1.29 3.16 -6.02
N ALA A 113 -0.65 3.47 -7.15
CA ALA A 113 0.14 2.50 -7.90
C ALA A 113 1.38 2.03 -7.11
N HIS A 114 2.06 2.96 -6.44
CA HIS A 114 3.18 2.67 -5.54
C HIS A 114 2.73 1.88 -4.30
N ILE A 115 1.56 2.20 -3.73
CA ILE A 115 0.96 1.44 -2.62
C ILE A 115 0.72 -0.02 -3.03
N TYR A 116 0.16 -0.26 -4.20
CA TYR A 116 -0.09 -1.62 -4.68
C TYR A 116 1.19 -2.40 -4.94
N LEU A 117 2.22 -1.75 -5.51
CA LEU A 117 3.55 -2.34 -5.66
C LEU A 117 4.15 -2.71 -4.31
N GLY A 118 4.14 -1.80 -3.34
CA GLY A 118 4.66 -2.05 -2.00
C GLY A 118 3.93 -3.19 -1.30
N GLY A 119 2.60 -3.22 -1.40
CA GLY A 119 1.77 -4.28 -0.81
C GLY A 119 2.07 -5.67 -1.38
N VAL A 120 2.26 -5.79 -2.71
CA VAL A 120 2.59 -7.09 -3.32
C VAL A 120 4.02 -7.53 -3.02
N LEU A 121 4.97 -6.59 -2.95
CA LEU A 121 6.36 -6.87 -2.56
C LEU A 121 6.45 -7.33 -1.11
N ALA A 122 5.70 -6.70 -0.21
CA ALA A 122 5.63 -7.09 1.20
C ALA A 122 5.05 -8.51 1.35
N LYS A 123 3.98 -8.85 0.62
CA LYS A 123 3.42 -10.20 0.59
C LYS A 123 4.39 -11.24 0.04
N ALA A 124 5.27 -10.85 -0.88
CA ALA A 124 6.35 -11.69 -1.38
C ALA A 124 7.58 -11.75 -0.46
N GLY A 125 7.54 -11.15 0.74
CA GLY A 125 8.65 -11.12 1.70
C GLY A 125 9.77 -10.14 1.34
N ARG A 126 9.62 -9.34 0.28
CA ARG A 126 10.63 -8.39 -0.22
C ARG A 126 10.50 -7.05 0.50
N LEU A 127 10.69 -7.06 1.82
CA LEU A 127 10.35 -5.94 2.70
C LEU A 127 11.11 -4.64 2.39
N HIS A 128 12.39 -4.70 2.01
CA HIS A 128 13.15 -3.50 1.65
C HIS A 128 12.66 -2.84 0.36
N GLU A 129 12.25 -3.63 -0.63
CA GLU A 129 11.67 -3.08 -1.85
C GLU A 129 10.25 -2.55 -1.61
N ALA A 130 9.49 -3.20 -0.71
CA ALA A 130 8.20 -2.69 -0.27
C ALA A 130 8.34 -1.34 0.45
N GLU A 131 9.36 -1.19 1.30
CA GLU A 131 9.70 0.08 1.93
C GLU A 131 9.97 1.17 0.88
N ALA A 132 10.82 0.89 -0.11
CA ALA A 132 11.14 1.84 -1.17
C ALA A 132 9.88 2.29 -1.95
N ALA A 133 9.00 1.34 -2.31
CA ALA A 133 7.75 1.65 -3.00
C ALA A 133 6.82 2.50 -2.13
N HIS A 134 6.64 2.17 -0.84
CA HIS A 134 5.79 2.96 0.05
C HIS A 134 6.39 4.34 0.35
N ARG A 135 7.72 4.48 0.44
CA ARG A 135 8.38 5.80 0.54
C ARG A 135 8.14 6.65 -0.71
N ALA A 136 8.17 6.06 -1.90
CA ALA A 136 7.81 6.79 -3.11
C ALA A 136 6.33 7.25 -3.07
N ALA A 137 5.42 6.39 -2.60
CA ALA A 137 4.01 6.73 -2.45
C ALA A 137 3.76 7.92 -1.51
N THR A 138 4.55 8.10 -0.44
CA THR A 138 4.35 9.23 0.49
C THR A 138 4.77 10.58 -0.09
N LEU A 139 5.56 10.57 -1.18
CA LEU A 139 6.04 11.76 -1.89
C LEU A 139 5.13 12.19 -3.04
N CYS A 140 4.19 11.35 -3.45
CA CYS A 140 3.23 11.64 -4.52
C CYS A 140 2.26 12.76 -4.13
N LYS A 141 1.71 13.48 -5.11
CA LYS A 141 0.71 14.54 -4.91
C LYS A 141 -0.73 14.04 -4.98
N GLU A 142 -0.98 13.01 -5.79
CA GLU A 142 -2.30 12.41 -5.95
C GLU A 142 -2.40 11.06 -5.20
N GLY A 143 -3.63 10.62 -4.94
CA GLY A 143 -3.91 9.35 -4.26
C GLY A 143 -3.88 9.40 -2.73
N CYS A 144 -3.96 8.22 -2.10
CA CYS A 144 -4.15 8.05 -0.65
C CYS A 144 -2.81 8.06 0.11
N ARG A 145 -2.21 9.23 0.29
CA ARG A 145 -0.90 9.38 0.99
C ARG A 145 -0.93 8.95 2.46
N ASP A 146 -2.06 9.13 3.14
CA ASP A 146 -2.30 8.64 4.49
C ASP A 146 -2.19 7.10 4.58
N GLU A 147 -2.78 6.39 3.62
CA GLU A 147 -2.61 4.95 3.45
C GLU A 147 -1.16 4.56 3.13
N ALA A 148 -0.46 5.34 2.30
CA ALA A 148 0.97 5.12 2.05
C ALA A 148 1.80 5.19 3.34
N PHE A 149 1.58 6.19 4.19
CA PHE A 149 2.25 6.30 5.49
C PHE A 149 1.91 5.15 6.43
N LEU A 150 0.64 4.71 6.47
CA LEU A 150 0.25 3.52 7.23
C LEU A 150 1.05 2.29 6.75
N ASN A 151 1.04 2.02 5.45
CA ASN A 151 1.69 0.84 4.89
C ASN A 151 3.22 0.87 5.05
N LEU A 152 3.84 2.04 4.89
CA LEU A 152 5.27 2.24 5.21
C LEU A 152 5.56 1.89 6.67
N GLY A 153 4.76 2.40 7.60
CA GLY A 153 4.91 2.11 9.03
C GLY A 153 4.74 0.62 9.35
N LEU A 154 3.83 -0.08 8.68
CA LEU A 154 3.65 -1.53 8.84
C LEU A 154 4.88 -2.32 8.35
N VAL A 155 5.47 -1.93 7.21
CA VAL A 155 6.70 -2.55 6.69
C VAL A 155 7.88 -2.26 7.61
N LEU A 156 8.06 -1.02 8.07
CA LEU A 156 9.12 -0.66 9.02
C LEU A 156 8.99 -1.41 10.34
N ARG A 157 7.76 -1.61 10.82
CA ARG A 157 7.49 -2.44 12.01
C ARG A 157 7.90 -3.90 11.79
N ALA A 158 7.64 -4.46 10.60
CA ALA A 158 8.08 -5.81 10.25
C ALA A 158 9.61 -5.93 10.12
N LEU A 159 10.29 -4.83 9.81
CA LEU A 159 11.75 -4.69 9.85
C LEU A 159 12.29 -4.31 11.24
N GLU A 160 11.46 -4.39 12.29
CA GLU A 160 11.81 -4.04 13.69
C GLU A 160 12.24 -2.58 13.92
N ARG A 161 12.04 -1.69 12.94
CA ARG A 161 12.32 -0.25 13.00
C ARG A 161 11.15 0.50 13.63
N HIS A 162 10.92 0.21 14.91
CA HIS A 162 9.72 0.62 15.63
C HIS A 162 9.55 2.14 15.83
N ASP A 163 10.64 2.89 16.05
CA ASP A 163 10.58 4.35 16.18
C ASP A 163 10.13 5.00 14.85
N GLU A 164 10.76 4.63 13.72
CA GLU A 164 10.36 5.14 12.40
C GLU A 164 8.94 4.72 11.98
N ALA A 165 8.52 3.51 12.38
CA ALA A 165 7.14 3.07 12.18
C ALA A 165 6.14 3.99 12.93
N ALA A 166 6.48 4.41 14.15
CA ALA A 166 5.66 5.34 14.92
C ALA A 166 5.53 6.69 14.22
N ASP A 167 6.64 7.24 13.70
CA ASP A 167 6.67 8.49 12.94
C ASP A 167 5.76 8.42 11.69
N CYS A 168 5.76 7.27 11.00
CA CYS A 168 4.89 7.04 9.86
C CYS A 168 3.41 7.01 10.24
N PHE A 169 3.04 6.31 11.32
CA PHE A 169 1.64 6.29 11.76
C PHE A 169 1.19 7.68 12.25
N GLU A 170 2.06 8.46 12.88
CA GLU A 170 1.78 9.85 13.23
C GLU A 170 1.60 10.72 11.99
N ALA A 171 2.43 10.53 10.95
CA ALA A 171 2.27 11.21 9.67
C ALA A 171 0.93 10.88 8.99
N ALA A 172 0.51 9.61 8.99
CA ALA A 172 -0.80 9.20 8.51
C ALA A 172 -1.93 9.92 9.26
N LEU A 173 -1.83 10.04 10.58
CA LEU A 173 -2.83 10.72 11.42
C LEU A 173 -2.81 12.25 11.32
N ARG A 174 -1.70 12.85 10.88
CA ARG A 174 -1.68 14.28 10.52
C ARG A 174 -2.50 14.54 9.25
N LEU A 175 -2.51 13.60 8.31
CA LEU A 175 -3.28 13.69 7.08
C LEU A 175 -4.76 13.34 7.30
N ASP A 176 -5.04 12.21 7.95
CA ASP A 176 -6.38 11.83 8.39
C ASP A 176 -6.42 11.54 9.90
N PRO A 177 -6.82 12.53 10.73
CA PRO A 177 -6.99 12.34 12.17
C PRO A 177 -8.03 11.29 12.57
N LYS A 178 -8.88 10.81 11.64
CA LYS A 178 -9.90 9.78 11.89
C LYS A 178 -9.44 8.38 11.45
N TYR A 179 -8.23 8.22 10.91
CA TYR A 179 -7.76 6.94 10.38
C TYR A 179 -7.53 5.91 11.49
N GLN A 180 -8.54 5.05 11.72
CA GLN A 180 -8.54 4.14 12.87
C GLN A 180 -7.42 3.09 12.82
N ALA A 181 -7.08 2.62 11.62
CA ALA A 181 -6.00 1.65 11.43
C ALA A 181 -4.65 2.23 11.89
N ALA A 182 -4.35 3.49 11.52
CA ALA A 182 -3.14 4.18 11.96
C ALA A 182 -3.12 4.44 13.47
N LYS A 183 -4.26 4.81 14.09
CA LYS A 183 -4.36 4.97 15.56
C LYS A 183 -4.04 3.67 16.30
N LYS A 184 -4.59 2.56 15.83
CA LYS A 184 -4.33 1.23 16.40
C LYS A 184 -2.86 0.86 16.24
N ALA A 185 -2.32 0.99 15.03
CA ALA A 185 -0.93 0.64 14.74
C ALA A 185 0.07 1.49 15.56
N LEU A 186 -0.20 2.79 15.73
CA LEU A 186 0.60 3.68 16.58
C LEU A 186 0.56 3.27 18.05
N ARG A 187 -0.62 2.92 18.58
CA ARG A 187 -0.75 2.44 19.96
C ARG A 187 0.05 1.15 20.16
N ASP A 188 -0.06 0.22 19.23
CA ASP A 188 0.63 -1.06 19.29
C ASP A 188 2.15 -0.86 19.27
N VAL A 189 2.68 -0.03 18.37
CA VAL A 189 4.14 0.18 18.27
C VAL A 189 4.70 0.95 19.48
N ARG A 190 3.95 1.92 20.03
CA ARG A 190 4.34 2.66 21.24
C ARG A 190 4.44 1.74 22.45
N ARG A 191 3.52 0.78 22.59
CA ARG A 191 3.59 -0.25 23.64
C ARG A 191 4.86 -1.08 23.52
N THR A 192 5.19 -1.53 22.32
CA THR A 192 6.42 -2.28 22.03
C THR A 192 7.68 -1.48 22.40
N LEU A 193 7.76 -0.21 21.99
CA LEU A 193 8.87 0.68 22.35
C LEU A 193 9.01 0.87 23.87
N GLN A 194 7.91 1.00 24.59
CA GLN A 194 7.92 1.13 26.04
C GLN A 194 8.49 -0.12 26.73
N LEU A 195 8.12 -1.31 26.24
CA LEU A 195 8.65 -2.59 26.74
C LEU A 195 10.17 -2.68 26.54
N PHE A 196 10.66 -2.40 25.32
CA PHE A 196 12.09 -2.41 25.03
C PHE A 196 12.88 -1.41 25.88
N ARG A 197 12.34 -0.19 26.09
CA ARG A 197 12.94 0.81 26.99
C ARG A 197 13.00 0.30 28.43
N GLY A 198 11.95 -0.38 28.91
CA GLY A 198 11.89 -0.99 30.23
C GLY A 198 12.90 -2.12 30.41
N GLU A 199 13.02 -3.01 29.43
CA GLU A 199 13.99 -4.11 29.43
C GLU A 199 15.43 -3.60 29.42
N ARG A 200 15.74 -2.61 28.57
CA ARG A 200 17.05 -1.98 28.52
C ARG A 200 17.42 -1.37 29.88
N ARG A 201 16.49 -0.67 30.54
CA ARG A 201 16.69 -0.15 31.91
C ARG A 201 16.95 -1.27 32.93
N ARG A 202 16.21 -2.38 32.85
CA ARG A 202 16.42 -3.54 33.75
C ARG A 202 17.77 -4.21 33.52
N ARG A 203 18.23 -4.35 32.28
CA ARG A 203 19.55 -4.90 31.95
C ARG A 203 20.68 -4.01 32.49
N LEU A 204 20.59 -2.70 32.28
CA LEU A 204 21.58 -1.74 32.80
C LEU A 204 21.64 -1.74 34.33
N ARG A 205 20.50 -1.90 35.02
CA ARG A 205 20.47 -2.04 36.49
C ARG A 205 21.09 -3.34 37.01
N LYS A 206 21.16 -4.39 36.19
CA LYS A 206 21.71 -5.70 36.56
C LYS A 206 23.18 -5.89 36.15
N GLN A 207 23.75 -4.98 35.36
CA GLN A 207 25.20 -5.00 35.11
C GLN A 207 25.91 -4.58 36.41
N PRO A 208 26.80 -5.42 36.99
CA PRO A 208 27.58 -5.00 38.13
C PRO A 208 28.42 -3.78 37.72
N LEU A 209 28.49 -2.77 38.58
CA LEU A 209 29.45 -1.68 38.46
C LEU A 209 30.83 -2.32 38.35
N ALA A 210 31.43 -2.32 37.17
CA ALA A 210 32.85 -2.60 37.04
C ALA A 210 33.55 -1.52 37.86
N ALA A 211 34.00 -1.90 39.05
CA ALA A 211 34.72 -1.03 39.95
C ALA A 211 35.92 -0.48 39.19
N THR A 212 35.90 0.82 38.91
CA THR A 212 37.10 1.56 38.57
C THR A 212 38.00 1.54 39.80
N TYR A 213 38.80 0.48 39.94
CA TYR A 213 39.97 0.47 40.79
C TYR A 213 40.99 1.43 40.18
N HIS A 214 40.87 2.72 40.51
CA HIS A 214 42.02 3.60 40.52
C HIS A 214 42.58 3.56 41.94
N ASP A 215 43.52 2.65 42.14
CA ASP A 215 44.32 2.56 43.35
C ASP A 215 45.08 3.87 43.54
N GLY A 216 44.71 4.60 44.57
CA GLY A 216 45.43 5.77 45.03
C GLY A 216 46.68 5.30 45.77
N VAL A 217 47.84 5.39 45.12
CA VAL A 217 49.12 5.46 45.83
C VAL A 217 49.45 6.93 46.02
N ARG A 218 49.18 7.46 47.21
CA ARG A 218 49.76 8.71 47.69
C ARG A 218 50.39 8.47 49.06
N ALA A 219 51.68 8.78 49.16
CA ALA A 219 52.45 9.33 50.29
C ALA A 219 53.82 8.62 50.46
N PRO A 220 54.83 9.23 51.13
CA PRO A 220 54.92 10.59 51.66
C PRO A 220 56.20 11.37 51.26
N ASP A 221 56.22 12.65 51.63
CA ASP A 221 57.39 13.54 51.66
C ASP A 221 58.52 13.02 52.56
N ALA A 222 59.77 13.24 52.15
CA ALA A 222 60.94 13.26 53.03
C ALA A 222 61.91 14.37 52.58
N ALA A 223 62.49 15.03 53.58
CA ALA A 223 63.10 16.34 53.53
C ALA A 223 64.64 16.27 53.35
N VAL A 224 65.21 17.44 53.03
CA VAL A 224 66.56 17.92 53.42
C VAL A 224 67.78 17.11 52.91
N ALA A 225 68.46 17.65 51.89
CA ALA A 225 69.85 18.16 51.96
C ALA A 225 70.21 18.83 50.63
#